data_AF-A0A0L1JD02-F1
#
_entry.id   AF-A0A0L1JD02-F1
#
_cell.length_a   1.000
_cell.length_b   1.000
_cell.length_c   1.000
_cell.angle_alpha   90.00
_cell.angle_beta   90.00
_cell.angle_gamma   90.00
#
_symmetry.space_group_name_H-M   'P 1'
#
loop_
_entity.id
_entity.type
_entity.pdbx_description
1 polymer ?
#
loop_
_entity_poly.entity_id
_entity_poly.type
_entity_poly.pdbx_seq_one_letter_code
_entity_poly.pdbx_strand_id
1 'polypeptide(L)'
;MNPHLARASSSLSLSSLLFSSFSSSLSRRLPSRASHTLFRSHFSHSITMSEITHPTIKVHGWFSEQSGMWPGQAMNLKVNQILHHEKSKYQDVLIFESSDYGTVLVLDNVIQCTERDEFSYQEMITHLAMNSHPNPKKVLVIGGGDGGVLREVVKHETVEEAILCDIDEAVIRLSKKYLPGMSIGFQHPNVKTHVGDGFEFLKNHKNEFDVIITDSSDPEGPAESLFQKPYFELLRDALREGGVITTQGCSSPFLLSITPQTTRILRESVWVSIFTLAAENQWLHLSLITDLKKACKEVFPVAEYAYTTIPTYPSGQIGFMVCCKDATRNVREPVRKWSIEEEERLCRYYNQDIHRASFVLPNFARKALNN
;
A
#
# COMPACT_ATOMS: atom_id res chain seq x y z
N MET A 1 30.99 -20.95 -48.96
CA MET A 1 32.21 -21.78 -49.03
C MET A 1 32.77 -21.89 -47.62
N ASN A 2 32.91 -23.12 -47.10
CA ASN A 2 33.84 -23.46 -46.00
C ASN A 2 35.22 -23.80 -46.66
N PRO A 3 36.39 -23.91 -45.98
CA PRO A 3 36.62 -24.63 -44.70
C PRO A 3 37.51 -23.82 -43.70
N HIS A 4 38.16 -24.30 -42.61
CA HIS A 4 38.40 -25.61 -41.96
C HIS A 4 38.49 -25.39 -40.41
N LEU A 5 38.07 -26.33 -39.53
CA LEU A 5 38.86 -27.35 -38.79
C LEU A 5 40.11 -26.84 -38.01
N ALA A 6 40.42 -27.27 -36.75
CA ALA A 6 39.76 -28.21 -35.82
C ALA A 6 40.40 -28.23 -34.41
N ARG A 7 39.63 -28.66 -33.37
CA ARG A 7 40.00 -29.51 -32.18
C ARG A 7 41.23 -29.07 -31.30
N ALA A 8 41.43 -29.49 -30.04
CA ALA A 8 40.84 -30.56 -29.23
C ALA A 8 40.83 -30.25 -27.72
N SER A 9 39.86 -30.87 -27.05
CA SER A 9 39.79 -31.32 -25.64
C SER A 9 41.07 -31.59 -24.83
N SER A 10 40.98 -31.43 -23.51
CA SER A 10 41.30 -32.54 -22.58
C SER A 10 40.58 -32.40 -21.23
N SER A 11 39.91 -33.48 -20.81
CA SER A 11 39.43 -33.71 -19.45
C SER A 11 40.33 -34.76 -18.80
N LEU A 12 40.62 -34.60 -17.51
CA LEU A 12 41.33 -35.62 -16.72
C LEU A 12 40.65 -35.79 -15.36
N SER A 13 40.38 -37.04 -15.01
CA SER A 13 39.87 -37.49 -13.71
C SER A 13 40.65 -38.73 -13.26
N LEU A 14 40.40 -39.19 -12.03
CA LEU A 14 41.05 -40.33 -11.33
C LEU A 14 42.50 -40.03 -10.92
N SER A 15 42.91 -40.26 -9.67
CA SER A 15 42.86 -41.57 -9.01
C SER A 15 42.86 -41.52 -7.48
N SER A 16 42.46 -42.63 -6.86
CA SER A 16 42.40 -42.92 -5.42
C SER A 16 43.56 -43.82 -4.94
N LEU A 17 43.89 -43.81 -3.64
CA LEU A 17 44.55 -44.86 -2.79
C LEU A 17 44.84 -44.22 -1.40
N LEU A 18 44.15 -44.59 -0.30
CA LEU A 18 44.35 -45.74 0.62
C LEU A 18 45.56 -45.63 1.58
N PHE A 19 45.31 -45.71 2.90
CA PHE A 19 46.11 -46.39 3.98
C PHE A 19 45.39 -46.17 5.35
N SER A 20 44.60 -47.15 5.82
CA SER A 20 44.88 -48.04 6.97
C SER A 20 45.05 -47.32 8.34
N SER A 21 44.06 -47.33 9.24
CA SER A 21 43.80 -48.36 10.28
C SER A 21 44.85 -48.52 11.39
N PHE A 22 44.46 -48.24 12.64
CA PHE A 22 45.06 -48.86 13.84
C PHE A 22 43.99 -49.10 14.91
N SER A 23 44.14 -50.19 15.67
CA SER A 23 43.18 -50.67 16.68
C SER A 23 43.91 -51.21 17.91
N SER A 24 43.44 -50.84 19.10
CA SER A 24 43.60 -51.56 20.38
C SER A 24 42.86 -50.77 21.47
N SER A 25 41.71 -51.20 21.99
CA SER A 25 41.51 -52.30 22.94
C SER A 25 42.17 -52.09 24.32
N LEU A 26 41.36 -51.75 25.33
CA LEU A 26 41.64 -52.14 26.70
C LEU A 26 40.34 -52.31 27.50
N SER A 27 40.10 -53.53 27.97
CA SER A 27 38.96 -53.91 28.81
C SER A 27 39.31 -53.74 30.29
N ARG A 28 38.34 -53.28 31.12
CA ARG A 28 38.29 -53.61 32.56
C ARG A 28 36.95 -53.28 33.24
N ARG A 29 36.31 -54.34 33.75
CA ARG A 29 35.53 -54.46 35.00
C ARG A 29 34.27 -53.58 35.20
N LEU A 30 33.12 -54.26 35.16
CA LEU A 30 31.90 -53.89 35.88
C LEU A 30 32.08 -54.04 37.41
N PRO A 31 31.37 -53.22 38.20
CA PRO A 31 30.66 -53.70 39.38
C PRO A 31 29.15 -53.37 39.33
N SER A 32 28.37 -54.11 40.09
CA SER A 32 26.90 -54.12 40.05
C SER A 32 26.22 -53.20 41.09
N ARG A 33 24.99 -52.77 40.78
CA ARG A 33 23.94 -52.26 41.69
C ARG A 33 24.22 -50.96 42.47
N ALA A 34 23.46 -49.91 42.14
CA ALA A 34 22.47 -49.32 43.06
C ALA A 34 21.45 -48.48 42.27
N SER A 35 20.17 -48.56 42.63
CA SER A 35 19.08 -47.84 41.95
C SER A 35 18.93 -46.43 42.50
N HIS A 36 18.99 -45.41 41.64
CA HIS A 36 18.35 -44.11 41.92
C HIS A 36 17.75 -43.51 40.64
N THR A 37 16.43 -43.58 40.54
CA THR A 37 15.64 -43.08 39.43
C THR A 37 15.54 -41.55 39.49
N LEU A 38 16.55 -40.85 38.96
CA LEU A 38 16.48 -39.41 38.76
C LEU A 38 15.56 -39.10 37.57
N PHE A 39 14.28 -38.90 37.86
CA PHE A 39 13.31 -38.31 36.95
C PHE A 39 13.77 -36.89 36.56
N ARG A 40 14.53 -36.76 35.46
CA ARG A 40 14.68 -35.49 34.76
C ARG A 40 13.38 -35.18 34.03
N SER A 41 12.45 -34.54 34.73
CA SER A 41 11.31 -33.88 34.12
C SER A 41 11.82 -32.88 33.08
N HIS A 42 11.78 -33.28 31.81
CA HIS A 42 11.92 -32.35 30.70
C HIS A 42 10.65 -31.53 30.67
N PHE A 43 10.63 -30.43 31.44
CA PHE A 43 9.70 -29.34 31.22
C PHE A 43 10.08 -28.66 29.90
N SER A 44 9.72 -29.31 28.80
CA SER A 44 9.51 -28.62 27.53
C SER A 44 8.44 -27.57 27.79
N HIS A 45 8.86 -26.33 28.03
CA HIS A 45 7.99 -25.18 27.87
C HIS A 45 7.72 -25.05 26.37
N SER A 46 6.81 -25.92 25.90
CA SER A 46 5.97 -25.60 24.76
C SER A 46 5.25 -24.33 25.16
N ILE A 47 5.77 -23.19 24.69
CA ILE A 47 4.98 -21.98 24.61
C ILE A 47 3.90 -22.33 23.60
N THR A 48 2.74 -22.77 24.09
CA THR A 48 1.52 -22.81 23.32
C THR A 48 1.22 -21.37 22.95
N MET A 49 1.77 -20.92 21.81
CA MET A 49 1.35 -19.67 21.20
C MET A 49 -0.15 -19.83 20.99
N SER A 50 -0.93 -18.98 21.66
CA SER A 50 -2.37 -18.92 21.46
C SER A 50 -2.61 -18.69 19.98
N GLU A 51 -3.18 -19.69 19.31
CA GLU A 51 -3.45 -19.65 17.88
C GLU A 51 -4.35 -18.44 17.63
N ILE A 52 -3.80 -17.40 16.99
CA ILE A 52 -4.54 -16.17 16.72
C ILE A 52 -5.62 -16.54 15.72
N THR A 53 -6.88 -16.19 16.02
CA THR A 53 -8.02 -16.49 15.15
C THR A 53 -8.73 -15.21 14.75
N HIS A 54 -9.18 -15.12 13.49
CA HIS A 54 -9.90 -13.95 12.99
C HIS A 54 -11.26 -14.35 12.37
N PRO A 55 -12.37 -13.65 12.67
CA PRO A 55 -13.71 -14.04 12.18
C PRO A 55 -13.86 -14.12 10.65
N THR A 56 -13.08 -13.34 9.88
CA THR A 56 -13.12 -13.34 8.41
C THR A 56 -12.20 -14.36 7.75
N ILE A 57 -11.37 -15.07 8.54
CA ILE A 57 -10.60 -16.22 8.07
C ILE A 57 -11.46 -17.47 8.27
N LYS A 58 -12.10 -17.90 7.17
CA LYS A 58 -13.14 -18.93 7.18
C LYS A 58 -12.54 -20.34 7.24
N VAL A 59 -13.42 -21.33 7.44
CA VAL A 59 -13.09 -22.76 7.36
C VAL A 59 -12.24 -23.04 6.12
N HIS A 60 -11.15 -23.80 6.29
CA HIS A 60 -10.06 -24.05 5.32
C HIS A 60 -8.99 -22.95 5.19
N GLY A 61 -8.97 -21.93 6.04
CA GLY A 61 -7.84 -20.99 6.14
C GLY A 61 -7.75 -19.98 5.00
N TRP A 62 -8.89 -19.48 4.54
CA TRP A 62 -8.96 -18.41 3.54
C TRP A 62 -9.51 -17.14 4.17
N PHE A 63 -8.78 -16.04 4.01
CA PHE A 63 -9.29 -14.69 4.20
C PHE A 63 -10.19 -14.34 3.01
N SER A 64 -11.33 -13.70 3.27
CA SER A 64 -12.35 -13.38 2.27
C SER A 64 -12.75 -11.91 2.41
N GLU A 65 -12.23 -11.07 1.53
CA GLU A 65 -12.57 -9.65 1.45
C GLU A 65 -13.97 -9.50 0.85
N GLN A 66 -14.90 -8.97 1.63
CA GLN A 66 -16.30 -8.79 1.24
C GLN A 66 -16.78 -7.43 1.73
N SER A 67 -17.38 -6.64 0.84
CA SER A 67 -17.92 -5.32 1.19
C SER A 67 -19.19 -5.04 0.38
N GLY A 68 -20.07 -4.19 0.92
CA GLY A 68 -21.31 -3.75 0.23
C GLY A 68 -21.06 -2.93 -1.05
N MET A 69 -19.79 -2.59 -1.25
CA MET A 69 -19.18 -1.79 -2.30
C MET A 69 -18.93 -2.48 -3.62
N TRP A 70 -18.51 -3.73 -3.53
CA TRP A 70 -18.30 -4.61 -4.65
C TRP A 70 -19.28 -5.78 -4.51
N PRO A 71 -20.60 -5.49 -4.48
CA PRO A 71 -21.61 -6.48 -4.12
C PRO A 71 -21.62 -7.61 -5.16
N GLY A 72 -21.54 -8.85 -4.69
CA GLY A 72 -21.51 -10.04 -5.55
C GLY A 72 -20.12 -10.47 -6.03
N GLN A 73 -19.04 -9.77 -5.64
CA GLN A 73 -17.66 -10.24 -5.81
C GLN A 73 -16.91 -10.24 -4.47
N ALA A 74 -15.79 -10.96 -4.40
CA ALA A 74 -14.95 -11.06 -3.21
C ALA A 74 -13.52 -11.49 -3.60
N MET A 75 -12.50 -10.81 -3.06
CA MET A 75 -11.12 -11.29 -3.18
C MET A 75 -10.86 -12.31 -2.06
N ASN A 76 -10.14 -13.40 -2.38
CA ASN A 76 -9.86 -14.46 -1.41
C ASN A 76 -8.38 -14.80 -1.44
N LEU A 77 -7.72 -14.68 -0.29
CA LEU A 77 -6.31 -15.00 -0.10
C LEU A 77 -6.18 -16.15 0.89
N LYS A 78 -5.44 -17.19 0.51
CA LYS A 78 -5.16 -18.31 1.39
C LYS A 78 -4.12 -17.90 2.42
N VAL A 79 -4.43 -18.14 3.69
CA VAL A 79 -3.60 -17.76 4.84
C VAL A 79 -2.68 -18.93 5.20
N ASN A 80 -1.38 -18.66 5.35
CA ASN A 80 -0.42 -19.57 5.95
C ASN A 80 -0.45 -19.44 7.48
N GLN A 81 -0.35 -18.21 7.99
CA GLN A 81 -0.38 -17.90 9.42
C GLN A 81 -0.84 -16.45 9.66
N ILE A 82 -1.56 -16.21 10.75
CA ILE A 82 -1.86 -14.85 11.22
C ILE A 82 -0.66 -14.36 12.04
N LEU A 83 -0.07 -13.23 11.63
CA LEU A 83 1.13 -12.65 12.25
C LEU A 83 0.77 -11.64 13.35
N HIS A 84 -0.36 -10.96 13.18
CA HIS A 84 -0.88 -9.98 14.13
C HIS A 84 -2.39 -9.80 13.98
N HIS A 85 -3.08 -9.56 15.08
CA HIS A 85 -4.44 -9.01 15.11
C HIS A 85 -4.57 -8.12 16.34
N GLU A 86 -4.90 -6.84 16.14
CA GLU A 86 -5.27 -5.93 17.22
C GLU A 86 -6.36 -4.96 16.74
N LYS A 87 -7.26 -4.56 17.63
CA LYS A 87 -8.17 -3.44 17.38
C LYS A 87 -7.54 -2.16 17.92
N SER A 88 -7.25 -1.22 17.03
CA SER A 88 -6.67 0.08 17.38
C SER A 88 -7.74 1.01 17.96
N LYS A 89 -7.38 2.28 18.19
CA LYS A 89 -8.33 3.33 18.53
C LYS A 89 -9.32 3.62 17.39
N TYR A 90 -8.94 3.33 16.15
CA TYR A 90 -9.66 3.74 14.94
C TYR A 90 -10.31 2.58 14.19
N GLN A 91 -9.61 1.44 14.06
CA GLN A 91 -9.95 0.36 13.14
C GLN A 91 -9.46 -1.01 13.63
N ASP A 92 -9.96 -2.10 13.05
CA ASP A 92 -9.42 -3.45 13.21
C ASP A 92 -8.19 -3.64 12.32
N VAL A 93 -7.06 -4.06 12.88
CA VAL A 93 -5.79 -4.25 12.17
C VAL A 93 -5.39 -5.72 12.17
N LEU A 94 -5.48 -6.34 10.99
CA LEU A 94 -5.11 -7.73 10.76
C LEU A 94 -3.89 -7.80 9.84
N ILE A 95 -2.88 -8.58 10.25
CA ILE A 95 -1.71 -8.88 9.41
C ILE A 95 -1.50 -10.39 9.36
N PHE A 96 -1.40 -10.94 8.15
CA PHE A 96 -1.18 -12.36 7.95
C PHE A 96 -0.19 -12.63 6.82
N GLU A 97 0.50 -13.77 6.89
CA GLU A 97 1.27 -14.31 5.78
C GLU A 97 0.32 -15.11 4.88
N SER A 98 0.27 -14.76 3.60
CA SER A 98 -0.49 -15.48 2.58
C SER A 98 0.37 -16.54 1.88
N SER A 99 -0.26 -17.51 1.21
CA SER A 99 0.47 -18.57 0.50
C SER A 99 1.27 -18.07 -0.70
N ASP A 100 0.79 -17.02 -1.39
CA ASP A 100 1.29 -16.62 -2.72
C ASP A 100 1.52 -15.11 -2.87
N TYR A 101 1.12 -14.28 -1.90
CA TYR A 101 1.20 -12.80 -1.97
C TYR A 101 2.14 -12.19 -0.91
N GLY A 102 2.83 -13.02 -0.12
CA GLY A 102 3.67 -12.57 1.00
C GLY A 102 2.82 -12.09 2.18
N THR A 103 3.36 -11.13 2.93
CA THR A 103 2.64 -10.48 4.04
C THR A 103 1.53 -9.57 3.50
N VAL A 104 0.37 -9.61 4.14
CA VAL A 104 -0.83 -8.86 3.79
C VAL A 104 -1.24 -7.99 4.99
N LEU A 105 -1.48 -6.70 4.74
CA LEU A 105 -2.13 -5.79 5.68
C LEU A 105 -3.62 -5.66 5.33
N VAL A 106 -4.46 -5.83 6.33
CA VAL A 106 -5.91 -5.67 6.25
C VAL A 106 -6.36 -4.69 7.34
N LEU A 107 -7.17 -3.70 6.95
CA LEU A 107 -7.82 -2.75 7.86
C LEU A 107 -9.33 -2.89 7.69
N ASP A 108 -10.06 -3.09 8.79
CA ASP A 108 -11.52 -3.30 8.83
C ASP A 108 -12.07 -4.32 7.81
N ASN A 109 -11.26 -5.33 7.48
CA ASN A 109 -11.52 -6.42 6.50
C ASN A 109 -11.33 -6.06 5.01
N VAL A 110 -10.73 -4.91 4.70
CA VAL A 110 -10.30 -4.50 3.36
C VAL A 110 -8.78 -4.64 3.22
N ILE A 111 -8.30 -5.25 2.14
CA ILE A 111 -6.88 -5.43 1.85
C ILE A 111 -6.26 -4.08 1.48
N GLN A 112 -5.31 -3.62 2.29
CA GLN A 112 -4.59 -2.36 2.03
C GLN A 112 -3.35 -2.58 1.16
N CYS A 113 -2.61 -3.67 1.38
CA CYS A 113 -1.45 -3.99 0.55
C CYS A 113 -1.04 -5.46 0.68
N THR A 114 -0.32 -5.95 -0.33
CA THR A 114 0.48 -7.18 -0.24
C THR A 114 1.89 -6.94 -0.74
N GLU A 115 2.89 -7.61 -0.14
CA GLU A 115 4.29 -7.50 -0.58
C GLU A 115 4.50 -7.90 -2.06
N ARG A 116 3.59 -8.71 -2.61
CA ARG A 116 3.68 -9.17 -4.01
C ARG A 116 3.39 -8.07 -5.02
N ASP A 117 2.38 -7.22 -4.80
CA ASP A 117 1.84 -6.29 -5.82
C ASP A 117 1.72 -4.82 -5.41
N GLU A 118 2.02 -4.45 -4.15
CA GLU A 118 2.01 -3.06 -3.65
C GLU A 118 2.69 -2.06 -4.60
N PHE A 119 3.87 -2.42 -5.11
CA PHE A 119 4.70 -1.57 -5.96
C PHE A 119 3.94 -0.91 -7.13
N SER A 120 2.89 -1.55 -7.66
CA SER A 120 2.02 -0.97 -8.70
C SER A 120 1.25 0.27 -8.23
N TYR A 121 0.72 0.25 -7.01
CA TYR A 121 -0.01 1.37 -6.42
C TYR A 121 0.97 2.41 -5.86
N GLN A 122 1.90 1.99 -5.00
CA GLN A 122 2.87 2.85 -4.33
C GLN A 122 3.70 3.70 -5.33
N GLU A 123 4.21 3.09 -6.41
CA GLU A 123 4.96 3.82 -7.44
C GLU A 123 4.06 4.78 -8.24
N MET A 124 2.85 4.34 -8.63
CA MET A 124 1.95 5.16 -9.45
C MET A 124 1.40 6.36 -8.70
N ILE A 125 0.86 6.19 -7.48
CA ILE A 125 0.30 7.29 -6.69
C ILE A 125 1.36 8.38 -6.43
N THR A 126 2.60 7.95 -6.20
CA THR A 126 3.74 8.84 -5.96
C THR A 126 4.21 9.52 -7.23
N HIS A 127 4.59 8.76 -8.25
CA HIS A 127 5.31 9.31 -9.40
C HIS A 127 4.39 10.08 -10.37
N LEU A 128 3.07 9.83 -10.36
CA LEU A 128 2.09 10.67 -11.05
C LEU A 128 2.17 12.14 -10.57
N ALA A 129 2.24 12.38 -9.25
CA ALA A 129 2.43 13.72 -8.71
C ALA A 129 3.87 14.21 -8.88
N MET A 130 4.83 13.40 -8.42
CA MET A 130 6.24 13.80 -8.31
C MET A 130 6.88 14.13 -9.66
N ASN A 131 6.50 13.44 -10.74
CA ASN A 131 7.02 13.73 -12.08
C ASN A 131 6.18 14.76 -12.85
N SER A 132 4.98 15.10 -12.38
CA SER A 132 4.22 16.26 -12.87
C SER A 132 4.75 17.60 -12.33
N HIS A 133 5.38 17.60 -11.15
CA HIS A 133 6.00 18.80 -10.56
C HIS A 133 7.46 18.99 -11.04
N PRO A 134 7.89 20.19 -11.47
CA PRO A 134 9.21 20.39 -12.07
C PRO A 134 10.39 20.31 -11.09
N ASN A 135 10.17 20.58 -9.80
CA ASN A 135 11.22 20.50 -8.76
C ASN A 135 10.62 20.36 -7.34
N PRO A 136 10.03 19.21 -6.98
CA PRO A 136 9.38 19.03 -5.68
C PRO A 136 10.43 18.83 -4.57
N LYS A 137 10.39 19.71 -3.56
CA LYS A 137 11.31 19.74 -2.42
C LYS A 137 10.64 19.34 -1.11
N LYS A 138 9.43 19.84 -0.86
CA LYS A 138 8.65 19.57 0.34
C LYS A 138 7.37 18.82 -0.01
N VAL A 139 7.27 17.59 0.47
CA VAL A 139 6.18 16.65 0.14
C VAL A 139 5.41 16.29 1.40
N LEU A 140 4.08 16.21 1.30
CA LEU A 140 3.20 15.67 2.33
C LEU A 140 2.56 14.36 1.83
N VAL A 141 2.51 13.35 2.68
CA VAL A 141 1.72 12.13 2.53
C VAL A 141 0.67 12.14 3.64
N ILE A 142 -0.60 12.02 3.30
CA ILE A 142 -1.71 11.87 4.25
C ILE A 142 -2.17 10.41 4.19
N GLY A 143 -2.20 9.73 5.32
CA GLY A 143 -2.30 8.27 5.38
C GLY A 143 -0.98 7.58 5.01
N GLY A 144 -1.05 6.46 4.29
CA GLY A 144 0.11 5.70 3.83
C GLY A 144 0.96 5.09 4.95
N GLY A 145 0.36 4.76 6.09
CA GLY A 145 1.05 4.28 7.30
C GLY A 145 1.93 3.03 7.12
N ASP A 146 1.78 2.28 6.02
CA ASP A 146 2.71 1.24 5.58
C ASP A 146 4.11 1.77 5.25
N GLY A 147 4.21 3.03 4.83
CA GLY A 147 5.44 3.73 4.47
C GLY A 147 5.91 3.52 3.03
N GLY A 148 5.17 2.75 2.21
CA GLY A 148 5.50 2.47 0.83
C GLY A 148 5.51 3.74 -0.04
N VAL A 149 4.54 4.64 0.12
CA VAL A 149 4.56 5.95 -0.57
C VAL A 149 5.77 6.78 -0.13
N LEU A 150 6.15 6.77 1.15
CA LEU A 150 7.38 7.44 1.60
C LEU A 150 8.63 6.85 0.95
N ARG A 151 8.73 5.51 0.84
CA ARG A 151 9.83 4.82 0.15
C ARG A 151 9.97 5.29 -1.30
N GLU A 152 8.86 5.54 -1.99
CA GLU A 152 8.85 6.06 -3.35
C GLU A 152 9.19 7.56 -3.42
N VAL A 153 8.66 8.38 -2.51
CA VAL A 153 8.93 9.82 -2.45
C VAL A 153 10.43 10.10 -2.29
N VAL A 154 11.12 9.37 -1.40
CA VAL A 154 12.55 9.60 -1.12
C VAL A 154 13.51 9.10 -2.21
N LYS A 155 13.01 8.44 -3.27
CA LYS A 155 13.82 8.14 -4.48
C LYS A 155 14.11 9.41 -5.30
N HIS A 156 13.39 10.50 -5.07
CA HIS A 156 13.59 11.76 -5.76
C HIS A 156 14.60 12.65 -5.02
N GLU A 157 15.82 12.79 -5.56
CA GLU A 157 16.91 13.60 -4.98
C GLU A 157 16.55 15.08 -4.75
N THR A 158 15.49 15.58 -5.39
CA THR A 158 14.98 16.94 -5.16
C THR A 158 14.32 17.13 -3.79
N VAL A 159 13.94 16.05 -3.10
CA VAL A 159 13.17 16.08 -1.84
C VAL A 159 14.06 16.44 -0.65
N GLU A 160 13.87 17.65 -0.15
CA GLU A 160 14.50 18.20 1.05
C GLU A 160 13.75 17.80 2.32
N GLU A 161 12.42 17.64 2.27
CA GLU A 161 11.59 17.22 3.40
C GLU A 161 10.35 16.44 2.91
N ALA A 162 10.11 15.27 3.49
CA ALA A 162 8.90 14.48 3.30
C ALA A 162 8.20 14.27 4.65
N ILE A 163 6.95 14.69 4.77
CA ILE A 163 6.14 14.51 5.97
C ILE A 163 5.10 13.44 5.68
N LEU A 164 4.94 12.45 6.56
CA LEU A 164 3.78 11.57 6.59
C LEU A 164 2.91 11.92 7.79
N CYS A 165 1.61 12.09 7.56
CA CYS A 165 0.58 12.35 8.56
C CYS A 165 -0.46 11.22 8.49
N ASP A 166 -0.38 10.26 9.42
CA ASP A 166 -1.34 9.16 9.54
C ASP A 166 -2.01 9.22 10.91
N ILE A 167 -3.29 8.89 10.97
CA ILE A 167 -4.09 9.04 12.20
C ILE A 167 -3.83 7.91 13.20
N ASP A 168 -3.35 6.75 12.73
CA ASP A 168 -3.25 5.52 13.53
C ASP A 168 -1.81 5.02 13.69
N GLU A 169 -1.24 5.29 14.86
CA GLU A 169 0.09 4.81 15.25
C GLU A 169 0.23 3.28 15.13
N ALA A 170 -0.87 2.52 15.28
CA ALA A 170 -0.85 1.07 15.11
C ALA A 170 -0.37 0.67 13.72
N VAL A 171 -0.88 1.31 12.67
CA VAL A 171 -0.51 0.99 11.28
C VAL A 171 0.98 1.25 11.04
N ILE A 172 1.49 2.41 11.48
CA ILE A 172 2.91 2.75 11.37
C ILE A 172 3.80 1.75 12.15
N ARG A 173 3.44 1.46 13.40
CA ARG A 173 4.22 0.56 14.29
C ARG A 173 4.24 -0.87 13.76
N LEU A 174 3.11 -1.37 13.29
CA LEU A 174 2.98 -2.75 12.81
C LEU A 174 3.62 -2.90 11.43
N SER A 175 3.51 -1.91 10.55
CA SER A 175 4.19 -1.94 9.25
C SER A 175 5.71 -1.90 9.38
N LYS A 176 6.25 -1.12 10.33
CA LYS A 176 7.69 -1.18 10.70
C LYS A 176 8.16 -2.55 11.19
N LYS A 177 7.25 -3.40 11.68
CA LYS A 177 7.55 -4.75 12.19
C LYS A 177 7.35 -5.85 11.15
N TYR A 178 6.28 -5.78 10.37
CA TYR A 178 5.83 -6.86 9.49
C TYR A 178 5.93 -6.54 7.98
N LEU A 179 6.07 -5.26 7.60
CA LEU A 179 6.24 -4.80 6.22
C LEU A 179 7.55 -3.99 6.07
N PRO A 180 8.73 -4.57 6.38
CA PRO A 180 10.01 -3.84 6.35
C PRO A 180 10.38 -3.34 4.95
N GLY A 181 9.93 -4.01 3.88
CA GLY A 181 10.17 -3.58 2.49
C GLY A 181 9.37 -2.34 2.04
N MET A 182 8.29 -2.02 2.74
CA MET A 182 7.49 -0.79 2.52
C MET A 182 7.93 0.30 3.49
N SER A 183 7.99 -0.04 4.78
CA SER A 183 8.30 0.88 5.88
C SER A 183 9.75 1.36 5.95
N ILE A 184 10.65 0.91 5.07
CA ILE A 184 12.04 1.39 4.98
C ILE A 184 12.12 2.92 4.77
N GLY A 185 11.13 3.53 4.11
CA GLY A 185 11.04 4.98 3.91
C GLY A 185 11.08 5.79 5.22
N PHE A 186 10.55 5.24 6.32
CA PHE A 186 10.57 5.90 7.65
C PHE A 186 11.98 6.11 8.24
N GLN A 187 13.02 5.47 7.69
CA GLN A 187 14.39 5.58 8.16
C GLN A 187 15.20 6.68 7.44
N HIS A 188 14.63 7.28 6.39
CA HIS A 188 15.32 8.29 5.59
C HIS A 188 15.46 9.63 6.37
N PRO A 189 16.64 10.29 6.36
CA PRO A 189 16.89 11.49 7.19
C PRO A 189 15.98 12.68 6.87
N ASN A 190 15.45 12.76 5.65
CA ASN A 190 14.55 13.83 5.23
C ASN A 190 13.06 13.53 5.57
N VAL A 191 12.76 12.39 6.22
CA VAL A 191 11.40 11.98 6.56
C VAL A 191 11.02 12.37 7.98
N LYS A 192 9.80 12.90 8.13
CA LYS A 192 9.15 13.19 9.41
C LYS A 192 7.81 12.47 9.47
N THR A 193 7.48 11.91 10.63
CA THR A 193 6.19 11.27 10.88
C THR A 193 5.40 12.08 11.91
N HIS A 194 4.16 12.40 11.57
CA HIS A 194 3.16 12.98 12.45
C HIS A 194 2.04 11.96 12.66
N VAL A 195 1.66 11.72 13.91
CA VAL A 195 0.50 10.88 14.25
C VAL A 195 -0.66 11.83 14.55
N GLY A 196 -1.64 11.88 13.65
CA GLY A 196 -2.73 12.84 13.72
C GLY A 196 -3.65 12.82 12.50
N ASP A 197 -4.80 13.47 12.63
CA ASP A 197 -5.77 13.64 11.56
C ASP A 197 -5.22 14.57 10.46
N GLY A 198 -5.12 14.07 9.23
CA GLY A 198 -4.65 14.83 8.07
C GLY A 198 -5.51 16.05 7.73
N PHE A 199 -6.82 16.02 8.03
CA PHE A 199 -7.72 17.15 7.83
C PHE A 199 -7.42 18.29 8.82
N GLU A 200 -7.21 17.97 10.10
CA GLU A 200 -6.79 18.96 11.10
C GLU A 200 -5.35 19.44 10.88
N PHE A 201 -4.46 18.56 10.40
CA PHE A 201 -3.11 18.92 9.98
C PHE A 201 -3.17 20.01 8.90
N LEU A 202 -3.84 19.76 7.77
CA LEU A 202 -3.92 20.72 6.66
C LEU A 202 -4.46 22.11 7.02
N LYS A 203 -5.33 22.25 8.05
CA LYS A 203 -5.82 23.57 8.47
C LYS A 203 -4.71 24.52 8.91
N ASN A 204 -3.64 23.97 9.49
CA ASN A 204 -2.52 24.74 10.05
C ASN A 204 -1.39 25.02 9.04
N HIS A 205 -1.46 24.43 7.84
CA HIS A 205 -0.43 24.53 6.82
C HIS A 205 -0.96 25.25 5.57
N LYS A 206 -0.26 26.29 5.11
CA LYS A 206 -0.66 27.14 3.97
C LYS A 206 0.56 27.49 3.12
N ASN A 207 0.46 27.34 1.80
CA ASN A 207 1.52 27.63 0.82
C ASN A 207 2.88 26.97 1.15
N GLU A 208 2.85 25.71 1.60
CA GLU A 208 3.99 25.05 2.23
C GLU A 208 4.54 23.85 1.44
N PHE A 209 3.67 23.08 0.78
CA PHE A 209 4.03 21.84 0.10
C PHE A 209 4.12 22.03 -1.42
N ASP A 210 5.10 21.41 -2.07
CA ASP A 210 5.18 21.35 -3.53
C ASP A 210 4.31 20.22 -4.09
N VAL A 211 4.22 19.11 -3.33
CA VAL A 211 3.39 17.94 -3.64
C VAL A 211 2.65 17.47 -2.39
N ILE A 212 1.38 17.09 -2.53
CA ILE A 212 0.62 16.37 -1.50
C ILE A 212 0.06 15.08 -2.09
N ILE A 213 0.29 13.96 -1.42
CA ILE A 213 -0.25 12.65 -1.77
C ILE A 213 -1.27 12.27 -0.69
N THR A 214 -2.51 11.97 -1.07
CA THR A 214 -3.51 11.38 -0.14
C THR A 214 -3.58 9.88 -0.45
N ASP A 215 -3.02 9.11 0.46
CA ASP A 215 -2.94 7.65 0.46
C ASP A 215 -3.82 7.12 1.60
N SER A 216 -5.12 7.31 1.46
CA SER A 216 -6.13 6.96 2.44
C SER A 216 -6.68 5.56 2.22
N SER A 217 -7.19 4.96 3.30
CA SER A 217 -8.16 3.88 3.21
C SER A 217 -9.52 4.41 2.70
N ASP A 218 -10.46 3.50 2.46
CA ASP A 218 -11.86 3.80 2.17
C ASP A 218 -12.45 4.90 3.08
N PRO A 219 -13.38 5.75 2.58
CA PRO A 219 -14.09 6.82 3.30
C PRO A 219 -15.09 6.29 4.33
N GLU A 220 -14.60 5.51 5.29
CA GLU A 220 -15.26 5.23 6.57
C GLU A 220 -14.42 5.79 7.73
N GLY A 221 -15.06 5.97 8.88
CA GLY A 221 -14.40 6.43 10.09
C GLY A 221 -13.66 7.77 9.89
N PRO A 222 -12.34 7.85 10.16
CA PRO A 222 -11.60 9.11 10.11
C PRO A 222 -11.41 9.67 8.68
N ALA A 223 -11.56 8.85 7.64
CA ALA A 223 -11.27 9.25 6.27
C ALA A 223 -12.41 10.02 5.57
N GLU A 224 -13.64 10.02 6.09
CA GLU A 224 -14.81 10.65 5.45
C GLU A 224 -14.59 12.13 5.08
N SER A 225 -13.88 12.86 5.95
CA SER A 225 -13.58 14.29 5.77
C SER A 225 -12.70 14.59 4.54
N LEU A 226 -11.89 13.61 4.11
CA LEU A 226 -10.87 13.73 3.07
C LEU A 226 -11.43 13.72 1.63
N PHE A 227 -12.75 13.64 1.47
CA PHE A 227 -13.38 13.44 0.16
C PHE A 227 -14.46 14.47 -0.19
N GLN A 228 -14.55 15.55 0.58
CA GLN A 228 -15.47 16.66 0.36
C GLN A 228 -14.74 17.87 -0.22
N LYS A 229 -15.47 18.76 -0.92
CA LYS A 229 -14.90 20.01 -1.47
C LYS A 229 -14.03 20.82 -0.49
N PRO A 230 -14.39 20.98 0.80
CA PRO A 230 -13.55 21.66 1.78
C PRO A 230 -12.15 21.04 1.96
N TYR A 231 -12.00 19.72 1.78
CA TYR A 231 -10.69 19.07 1.84
C TYR A 231 -9.83 19.41 0.61
N PHE A 232 -10.41 19.40 -0.60
CA PHE A 232 -9.70 19.85 -1.80
C PHE A 232 -9.29 21.32 -1.69
N GLU A 233 -10.11 22.17 -1.07
CA GLU A 233 -9.75 23.56 -0.76
C GLU A 233 -8.59 23.64 0.26
N LEU A 234 -8.59 22.81 1.31
CA LEU A 234 -7.46 22.68 2.24
C LEU A 234 -6.17 22.23 1.53
N LEU A 235 -6.24 21.21 0.67
CA LEU A 235 -5.11 20.74 -0.15
C LEU A 235 -4.55 21.85 -1.05
N ARG A 236 -5.43 22.54 -1.79
CA ARG A 236 -5.06 23.66 -2.68
C ARG A 236 -4.41 24.80 -1.91
N ASP A 237 -4.91 25.11 -0.72
CA ASP A 237 -4.37 26.17 0.12
C ASP A 237 -3.03 25.77 0.77
N ALA A 238 -2.85 24.51 1.13
CA ALA A 238 -1.60 23.97 1.68
C ALA A 238 -0.49 23.84 0.63
N LEU A 239 -0.85 23.60 -0.63
CA LEU A 239 0.08 23.61 -1.77
C LEU A 239 0.64 25.01 -2.08
N ARG A 240 1.88 25.06 -2.54
CA ARG A 240 2.53 26.22 -3.17
C ARG A 240 1.97 26.53 -4.56
N GLU A 241 2.40 27.65 -5.15
CA GLU A 241 2.17 27.90 -6.57
C GLU A 241 2.83 26.80 -7.42
N GLY A 242 2.15 26.37 -8.49
CA GLY A 242 2.57 25.22 -9.30
C GLY A 242 2.40 23.85 -8.64
N GLY A 243 1.99 23.79 -7.37
CA GLY A 243 1.87 22.56 -6.61
C GLY A 243 0.91 21.53 -7.23
N VAL A 244 1.21 20.25 -7.00
CA VAL A 244 0.48 19.09 -7.55
C VAL A 244 -0.05 18.21 -6.41
N ILE A 245 -1.26 17.69 -6.54
CA ILE A 245 -1.74 16.57 -5.72
C ILE A 245 -1.91 15.31 -6.56
N THR A 246 -1.76 14.16 -5.90
CA THR A 246 -2.42 12.93 -6.30
C THR A 246 -3.20 12.40 -5.11
N THR A 247 -4.44 11.98 -5.32
CA THR A 247 -5.22 11.25 -4.33
C THR A 247 -5.66 9.92 -4.91
N GLN A 248 -5.68 8.91 -4.05
CA GLN A 248 -6.57 7.75 -4.13
C GLN A 248 -7.98 8.24 -4.55
N GLY A 249 -8.56 7.60 -5.56
CA GLY A 249 -9.56 8.14 -6.49
C GLY A 249 -11.03 8.11 -6.05
N CYS A 250 -11.33 8.17 -4.75
CA CYS A 250 -12.71 8.14 -4.25
C CYS A 250 -13.36 9.53 -4.06
N SER A 251 -14.69 9.58 -4.03
CA SER A 251 -15.47 10.69 -3.45
C SER A 251 -16.60 10.12 -2.59
N SER A 252 -16.84 10.71 -1.42
CA SER A 252 -18.04 10.40 -0.64
C SER A 252 -19.32 10.76 -1.43
N PRO A 253 -20.31 9.85 -1.57
CA PRO A 253 -21.55 10.12 -2.31
C PRO A 253 -22.51 11.11 -1.63
N PHE A 254 -22.15 11.73 -0.50
CA PHE A 254 -23.05 12.56 0.31
C PHE A 254 -23.34 13.97 -0.24
N LEU A 255 -23.31 14.16 -1.56
CA LEU A 255 -23.55 15.43 -2.24
C LEU A 255 -24.83 15.46 -3.11
N LEU A 256 -25.59 14.36 -3.21
CA LEU A 256 -26.91 14.34 -3.87
C LEU A 256 -27.98 13.64 -3.01
N SER A 257 -29.08 14.37 -2.79
CA SER A 257 -30.32 13.99 -2.08
C SER A 257 -30.28 13.73 -0.56
N ILE A 258 -30.09 14.80 0.22
CA ILE A 258 -30.86 14.97 1.47
C ILE A 258 -31.70 16.25 1.37
N THR A 259 -33.02 16.11 1.39
CA THR A 259 -33.92 17.25 1.60
C THR A 259 -33.94 17.63 3.09
N PRO A 260 -34.22 18.90 3.47
CA PRO A 260 -34.11 19.35 4.86
C PRO A 260 -35.05 18.66 5.88
N GLN A 261 -36.02 17.86 5.44
CA GLN A 261 -36.98 17.20 6.32
C GLN A 261 -36.46 15.93 7.02
N THR A 262 -35.40 15.27 6.54
CA THR A 262 -34.94 13.97 7.08
C THR A 262 -34.06 14.10 8.35
N THR A 263 -33.56 15.30 8.65
CA THR A 263 -32.62 15.56 9.76
C THR A 263 -33.19 15.38 11.17
N ARG A 264 -34.51 15.13 11.31
CA ARG A 264 -35.19 15.12 12.61
C ARG A 264 -35.42 13.73 13.23
N ILE A 265 -35.11 12.64 12.51
CA ILE A 265 -35.40 11.26 12.97
C ILE A 265 -34.13 10.47 13.36
N LEU A 266 -32.94 10.85 12.87
CA LEU A 266 -31.69 10.10 13.06
C LEU A 266 -30.85 10.55 14.27
N ARG A 267 -31.46 10.95 15.39
CA ARG A 267 -30.73 11.32 16.63
C ARG A 267 -30.79 10.31 17.77
N GLU A 268 -31.65 9.29 17.69
CA GLU A 268 -31.84 8.30 18.76
C GLU A 268 -32.02 6.88 18.20
N SER A 269 -30.93 6.25 17.72
CA SER A 269 -30.79 4.79 17.68
C SER A 269 -29.36 4.37 17.33
N VAL A 270 -28.91 3.29 17.98
CA VAL A 270 -27.58 2.69 17.78
C VAL A 270 -27.56 1.87 16.48
N TRP A 271 -27.46 2.57 15.34
CA TRP A 271 -27.26 2.00 14.00
C TRP A 271 -26.46 2.97 13.12
N VAL A 272 -25.16 3.11 13.42
CA VAL A 272 -24.17 3.66 12.47
C VAL A 272 -23.12 2.58 12.22
N SER A 273 -23.58 1.57 11.49
CA SER A 273 -22.80 0.51 10.86
C SER A 273 -23.55 0.18 9.58
N ILE A 274 -22.83 -0.10 8.49
CA ILE A 274 -23.35 -0.20 7.11
C ILE A 274 -23.55 1.19 6.45
N PHE A 275 -22.49 1.72 5.82
CA PHE A 275 -22.51 2.32 4.47
C PHE A 275 -21.06 2.53 3.94
N THR A 276 -20.33 1.43 3.76
CA THR A 276 -18.94 1.35 3.30
C THR A 276 -18.78 1.79 1.84
N LEU A 277 -17.80 2.66 1.52
CA LEU A 277 -17.82 3.47 0.28
C LEU A 277 -16.46 3.89 -0.41
N ALA A 278 -15.34 3.13 -0.41
CA ALA A 278 -14.42 3.10 -1.58
C ALA A 278 -14.19 1.72 -2.24
N ALA A 279 -14.49 1.63 -3.53
CA ALA A 279 -13.67 0.85 -4.44
C ALA A 279 -13.50 1.73 -5.68
N GLU A 280 -12.41 1.52 -6.40
CA GLU A 280 -11.85 2.65 -7.15
C GLU A 280 -11.45 2.28 -8.55
N ASN A 281 -12.22 1.36 -9.10
CA ASN A 281 -12.16 1.04 -10.50
C ASN A 281 -13.38 1.64 -11.22
N GLN A 282 -13.09 2.07 -12.43
CA GLN A 282 -14.07 2.52 -13.41
C GLN A 282 -15.21 1.52 -13.69
N TRP A 283 -15.05 0.23 -13.40
CA TRP A 283 -16.10 -0.77 -13.60
C TRP A 283 -17.22 -0.69 -12.57
N LEU A 284 -16.90 -0.32 -11.33
CA LEU A 284 -17.84 -0.31 -10.22
C LEU A 284 -18.27 1.11 -9.81
N HIS A 285 -17.38 2.11 -9.87
CA HIS A 285 -17.57 3.41 -9.19
C HIS A 285 -17.52 4.65 -10.09
N LEU A 286 -17.88 4.48 -11.37
CA LEU A 286 -17.75 5.53 -12.38
C LEU A 286 -18.55 6.81 -12.06
N SER A 287 -19.69 6.71 -11.36
CA SER A 287 -20.45 7.87 -10.89
C SER A 287 -19.67 8.69 -9.86
N LEU A 288 -19.12 8.04 -8.83
CA LEU A 288 -18.29 8.68 -7.81
C LEU A 288 -17.09 9.37 -8.47
N ILE A 289 -16.35 8.66 -9.31
CA ILE A 289 -15.18 9.22 -10.03
C ILE A 289 -15.59 10.45 -10.88
N THR A 290 -16.79 10.45 -11.45
CA THR A 290 -17.31 11.60 -12.22
C THR A 290 -17.57 12.82 -11.32
N ASP A 291 -18.16 12.61 -10.15
CA ASP A 291 -18.48 13.70 -9.22
C ASP A 291 -17.24 14.20 -8.47
N LEU A 292 -16.29 13.30 -8.12
CA LEU A 292 -14.94 13.65 -7.69
C LEU A 292 -14.26 14.58 -8.68
N LYS A 293 -14.27 14.22 -9.98
CA LYS A 293 -13.60 15.00 -11.03
C LYS A 293 -14.23 16.39 -11.18
N LYS A 294 -15.54 16.53 -10.99
CA LYS A 294 -16.22 17.84 -10.95
C LYS A 294 -15.78 18.65 -9.74
N ALA A 295 -15.83 18.09 -8.54
CA ALA A 295 -15.41 18.77 -7.30
C ALA A 295 -13.95 19.23 -7.38
N CYS A 296 -13.05 18.41 -7.93
CA CYS A 296 -11.66 18.78 -8.16
C CYS A 296 -11.52 19.93 -9.18
N LYS A 297 -12.29 19.93 -10.28
CA LYS A 297 -12.30 21.03 -11.28
C LYS A 297 -12.86 22.35 -10.75
N GLU A 298 -13.67 22.33 -9.69
CA GLU A 298 -14.11 23.58 -9.01
C GLU A 298 -13.01 24.22 -8.17
N VAL A 299 -11.97 23.46 -7.81
CA VAL A 299 -10.91 23.87 -6.88
C VAL A 299 -9.57 24.08 -7.60
N PHE A 300 -9.25 23.21 -8.57
CA PHE A 300 -8.00 23.20 -9.33
C PHE A 300 -8.26 23.45 -10.82
N PRO A 301 -7.43 24.28 -11.50
CA PRO A 301 -7.56 24.50 -12.94
C PRO A 301 -7.22 23.26 -13.77
N VAL A 302 -6.43 22.33 -13.23
CA VAL A 302 -6.11 21.03 -13.84
C VAL A 302 -6.54 19.93 -12.88
N ALA A 303 -7.38 19.01 -13.35
CA ALA A 303 -7.83 17.83 -12.62
C ALA A 303 -8.11 16.67 -13.59
N GLU A 304 -7.30 15.61 -13.52
CA GLU A 304 -7.35 14.47 -14.42
C GLU A 304 -7.30 13.14 -13.69
N TYR A 305 -7.93 12.12 -14.29
CA TYR A 305 -8.03 10.78 -13.71
C TYR A 305 -7.08 9.82 -14.43
N ALA A 306 -6.27 9.12 -13.65
CA ALA A 306 -5.40 8.02 -14.06
C ALA A 306 -5.85 6.72 -13.39
N TYR A 307 -5.31 5.56 -13.81
CA TYR A 307 -5.48 4.30 -13.11
C TYR A 307 -4.26 3.38 -13.21
N THR A 308 -4.13 2.44 -12.28
CA THR A 308 -3.16 1.33 -12.33
C THR A 308 -3.84 -0.03 -12.15
N THR A 309 -3.16 -1.10 -12.54
CA THR A 309 -3.59 -2.49 -12.32
C THR A 309 -2.89 -3.08 -11.10
N ILE A 310 -3.64 -3.55 -10.11
CA ILE A 310 -3.14 -4.15 -8.87
C ILE A 310 -4.06 -5.32 -8.50
N PRO A 311 -3.62 -6.58 -8.64
CA PRO A 311 -4.47 -7.76 -8.53
C PRO A 311 -5.27 -7.91 -7.23
N THR A 312 -4.75 -7.50 -6.06
CA THR A 312 -5.48 -7.71 -4.80
C THR A 312 -6.55 -6.68 -4.48
N TYR A 313 -6.65 -5.58 -5.22
CA TYR A 313 -7.73 -4.62 -5.01
C TYR A 313 -9.01 -5.02 -5.78
N PRO A 314 -10.20 -4.52 -5.36
CA PRO A 314 -11.47 -4.80 -6.02
C PRO A 314 -11.42 -4.59 -7.54
N SER A 315 -11.75 -5.64 -8.29
CA SER A 315 -11.70 -5.70 -9.76
C SER A 315 -10.30 -5.52 -10.39
N GLY A 316 -9.21 -5.70 -9.62
CA GLY A 316 -7.83 -5.79 -10.10
C GLY A 316 -7.19 -4.47 -10.57
N GLN A 317 -7.79 -3.32 -10.23
CA GLN A 317 -7.28 -2.00 -10.60
C GLN A 317 -7.81 -0.90 -9.67
N ILE A 318 -7.10 0.23 -9.60
CA ILE A 318 -7.44 1.42 -8.80
C ILE A 318 -7.14 2.71 -9.55
N GLY A 319 -7.89 3.76 -9.23
CA GLY A 319 -7.85 5.07 -9.84
C GLY A 319 -7.11 6.11 -9.00
N PHE A 320 -6.65 7.15 -9.67
CA PHE A 320 -6.00 8.30 -9.05
C PHE A 320 -6.58 9.58 -9.62
N MET A 321 -6.86 10.56 -8.77
CA MET A 321 -7.15 11.93 -9.21
C MET A 321 -5.89 12.78 -9.05
N VAL A 322 -5.38 13.29 -10.16
CA VAL A 322 -4.16 14.10 -10.25
C VAL A 322 -4.56 15.54 -10.56
N CYS A 323 -4.29 16.48 -9.66
CA CYS A 323 -4.67 17.89 -9.83
C CYS A 323 -3.47 18.83 -9.66
N CYS A 324 -3.51 19.99 -10.31
CA CYS A 324 -2.42 20.98 -10.24
C CYS A 324 -2.97 22.41 -10.17
N LYS A 325 -2.26 23.27 -9.43
CA LYS A 325 -2.57 24.72 -9.32
C LYS A 325 -2.11 25.53 -10.54
N ASP A 326 -1.16 25.03 -11.31
CA ASP A 326 -0.71 25.65 -12.56
C ASP A 326 -1.66 25.27 -13.71
N ALA A 327 -2.44 26.25 -14.17
CA ALA A 327 -3.41 26.08 -15.27
C ALA A 327 -2.77 25.70 -16.62
N THR A 328 -1.45 25.84 -16.77
CA THR A 328 -0.72 25.45 -17.98
C THR A 328 -0.15 24.02 -17.90
N ARG A 329 -0.29 23.35 -16.75
CA ARG A 329 0.29 22.02 -16.51
C ARG A 329 -0.45 20.91 -17.24
N ASN A 330 0.24 20.15 -18.07
CA ASN A 330 -0.26 18.88 -18.57
C ASN A 330 0.22 17.72 -17.68
N VAL A 331 -0.58 17.32 -16.68
CA VAL A 331 -0.25 16.21 -15.77
C VAL A 331 -0.23 14.82 -16.45
N ARG A 332 -0.70 14.70 -17.71
CA ARG A 332 -0.58 13.46 -18.50
C ARG A 332 0.85 13.20 -19.01
N GLU A 333 1.69 14.22 -19.01
CA GLU A 333 3.06 14.13 -19.51
C GLU A 333 4.06 14.37 -18.36
N PRO A 334 4.92 13.39 -18.03
CA PRO A 334 5.90 13.56 -16.96
C PRO A 334 6.93 14.63 -17.36
N VAL A 335 6.96 15.69 -16.55
CA VAL A 335 7.80 16.89 -16.69
C VAL A 335 9.23 16.58 -16.27
N ARG A 336 9.39 15.85 -15.15
CA ARG A 336 10.65 15.21 -14.77
C ARG A 336 10.68 13.79 -15.26
N LYS A 337 11.87 13.31 -15.62
CA LYS A 337 12.13 11.97 -16.13
C LYS A 337 13.47 11.49 -15.60
N TRP A 338 13.54 10.19 -15.32
CA TRP A 338 14.80 9.47 -15.16
C TRP A 338 15.28 8.97 -16.52
N SER A 339 16.54 8.51 -16.61
CA SER A 339 16.97 7.65 -17.71
C SER A 339 16.28 6.28 -17.64
N ILE A 340 16.24 5.53 -18.74
CA ILE A 340 15.57 4.21 -18.78
C ILE A 340 16.24 3.26 -17.77
N GLU A 341 17.56 3.31 -17.68
CA GLU A 341 18.38 2.54 -16.75
C GLU A 341 18.14 2.91 -15.28
N GLU A 342 17.74 4.15 -15.00
CA GLU A 342 17.30 4.59 -13.69
C GLU A 342 15.85 4.18 -13.40
N GLU A 343 14.93 4.26 -14.37
CA GLU A 343 13.55 3.77 -14.23
C GLU A 343 13.56 2.26 -13.91
N GLU A 344 14.29 1.44 -14.68
CA GLU A 344 14.43 -0.02 -14.43
C GLU A 344 15.09 -0.36 -13.09
N ARG A 345 15.94 0.53 -12.56
CA ARG A 345 16.62 0.33 -11.26
C ARG A 345 15.76 0.78 -10.07
N LEU A 346 14.95 1.83 -10.25
CA LEU A 346 14.17 2.45 -9.18
C LEU A 346 12.77 1.88 -9.08
N CYS A 347 12.15 1.50 -10.21
CA CYS A 347 10.73 1.16 -10.31
C CYS A 347 10.55 -0.25 -10.86
N ARG A 348 9.50 -0.94 -10.39
CA ARG A 348 9.06 -2.27 -10.85
C ARG A 348 7.85 -2.18 -11.78
N TYR A 349 7.09 -1.08 -11.74
CA TYR A 349 5.89 -0.82 -12.54
C TYR A 349 5.94 0.51 -13.28
N TYR A 350 6.31 1.59 -12.58
CA TYR A 350 6.32 2.92 -13.17
C TYR A 350 7.44 3.11 -14.18
N ASN A 351 7.08 3.73 -15.31
CA ASN A 351 7.99 4.39 -16.24
C ASN A 351 7.21 5.50 -16.95
N GLN A 352 7.89 6.36 -17.69
CA GLN A 352 7.26 7.49 -18.38
C GLN A 352 6.13 7.12 -19.36
N ASP A 353 6.12 5.90 -19.91
CA ASP A 353 5.09 5.47 -20.87
C ASP A 353 3.88 4.85 -20.17
N ILE A 354 4.11 4.15 -19.05
CA ILE A 354 3.05 3.74 -18.10
C ILE A 354 2.38 4.98 -17.50
N HIS A 355 3.13 6.05 -17.18
CA HIS A 355 2.57 7.35 -16.77
C HIS A 355 1.57 7.85 -17.81
N ARG A 356 1.96 7.95 -19.09
CA ARG A 356 1.05 8.38 -20.19
C ARG A 356 -0.15 7.45 -20.34
N ALA A 357 0.09 6.14 -20.36
CA ALA A 357 -0.93 5.12 -20.58
C ALA A 357 -1.98 5.08 -19.47
N SER A 358 -1.62 5.41 -18.23
CA SER A 358 -2.54 5.45 -17.08
C SER A 358 -3.71 6.42 -17.26
N PHE A 359 -3.55 7.47 -18.08
CA PHE A 359 -4.62 8.42 -18.42
C PHE A 359 -5.46 8.00 -19.65
N VAL A 360 -5.14 6.87 -20.30
CA VAL A 360 -5.85 6.37 -21.49
C VAL A 360 -6.97 5.42 -21.06
N LEU A 361 -8.15 6.01 -20.84
CA LEU A 361 -9.29 5.28 -20.29
C LEU A 361 -10.10 4.50 -21.35
N PRO A 362 -10.69 3.35 -21.00
CA PRO A 362 -11.68 2.65 -21.82
C PRO A 362 -12.82 3.56 -22.26
N ASN A 363 -13.41 3.26 -23.42
CA ASN A 363 -14.41 4.15 -24.06
C ASN A 363 -15.59 4.54 -23.18
N PHE A 364 -16.07 3.65 -22.30
CA PHE A 364 -17.19 3.95 -21.41
C PHE A 364 -16.79 4.94 -20.31
N ALA A 365 -15.64 4.73 -19.67
CA ALA A 365 -15.09 5.61 -18.64
C ALA A 365 -14.69 6.97 -19.23
N ARG A 366 -14.00 6.97 -20.37
CA ARG A 366 -13.66 8.18 -21.14
C ARG A 366 -14.89 9.01 -21.50
N LYS A 367 -16.00 8.37 -21.87
CA LYS A 367 -17.26 9.07 -22.17
C LYS A 367 -17.90 9.70 -20.92
N ALA A 368 -17.81 9.04 -19.77
CA ALA A 368 -18.35 9.59 -18.52
C ALA A 368 -17.52 10.76 -17.96
N LEU A 369 -16.18 10.68 -18.03
CA LEU A 369 -15.27 11.64 -17.40
C LEU A 369 -14.84 12.84 -18.29
N ASN A 370 -15.31 12.88 -19.53
CA ASN A 370 -15.09 13.98 -20.49
C ASN A 370 -16.37 14.72 -20.88
N ASN A 371 -17.54 14.26 -20.40
CA ASN A 371 -18.79 15.00 -20.43
C ASN A 371 -18.93 15.88 -19.16
#